data_AF-H0YC38-F1
#
_entry.id   AF-H0YC38-F1
#
_cell.length_a   1.000
_cell.length_b   1.000
_cell.length_c   1.000
_cell.angle_alpha   90.00
_cell.angle_beta   90.00
_cell.angle_gamma   90.00
#
_symmetry.space_group_name_H-M   'P 1'
#
loop_
_entity.id
_entity.type
_entity.pdbx_description
1 polymer ?
#
loop_
_entity_poly.entity_id
_entity_poly.type
_entity_poly.pdbx_seq_one_letter_code
_entity_poly.pdbx_strand_id
1 'polypeptide(L)' 'PLFNSYGKYVVKLYWMGCWRKITIDDFLPFDEDNNLLLPATTYEFELWPMLLSKAIIKLANIEYVMTLSLT' A
#
# COMPACT_ATOMS: atom_id res chain seq x y z
N PRO A 1 6.83 7.65 7.12
CA PRO A 1 7.36 6.69 8.11
C PRO A 1 8.89 6.76 8.09
N LEU A 2 9.56 6.35 9.17
CA LEU A 2 11.02 6.20 9.14
C LEU A 2 11.38 4.96 8.33
N PHE A 3 12.50 5.01 7.61
CA PHE A 3 13.02 3.87 6.85
C PHE A 3 13.26 2.68 7.80
N ASN A 4 12.78 1.52 7.38
CA ASN A 4 13.00 0.24 8.03
C ASN A 4 13.81 -0.64 7.08
N SER A 5 15.00 -1.08 7.50
CA SER A 5 15.88 -1.93 6.68
C SER A 5 15.29 -3.31 6.38
N TYR A 6 14.31 -3.78 7.15
CA TYR A 6 13.57 -5.01 6.83
C TYR A 6 12.45 -4.80 5.81
N GLY A 7 12.21 -3.56 5.38
CA GLY A 7 11.20 -3.21 4.40
C GLY A 7 9.75 -3.42 4.84
N LYS A 8 9.49 -3.63 6.14
CA LYS A 8 8.16 -3.94 6.67
C LYS A 8 7.50 -2.73 7.30
N TYR A 9 6.26 -2.45 6.90
CA TYR A 9 5.48 -1.32 7.36
C TYR A 9 4.06 -1.72 7.73
N VAL A 10 3.45 -0.91 8.61
CA VAL A 10 2.05 -1.05 9.00
C VAL A 10 1.35 0.27 8.76
N VAL A 11 0.22 0.22 8.04
CA VAL A 11 -0.66 1.36 7.80
C VAL A 11 -1.99 1.10 8.50
N LYS A 12 -2.48 2.08 9.26
CA LYS A 12 -3.80 2.04 9.89
C LYS A 12 -4.77 2.86 9.04
N LEU A 13 -5.76 2.19 8.44
CA LEU A 13 -6.77 2.81 7.58
C LEU A 13 -8.16 2.66 8.21
N TYR A 14 -9.01 3.68 8.08
CA TYR A 14 -10.43 3.56 8.40
C TYR A 14 -11.18 3.19 7.12
N TRP A 15 -11.87 2.05 7.12
CA TRP A 15 -12.49 1.49 5.91
C TRP A 15 -13.81 0.81 6.27
N MET A 16 -14.89 1.17 5.58
CA MET A 16 -16.23 0.62 5.78
C MET A 16 -16.64 0.57 7.26
N GLY A 17 -16.51 1.70 7.95
CA GLY A 17 -16.98 1.86 9.33
C GLY A 17 -16.05 1.30 10.42
N CYS A 18 -14.90 0.71 10.10
CA CYS A 18 -13.98 0.16 11.10
C CYS A 18 -12.50 0.40 10.78
N TRP A 19 -11.67 0.41 11.83
CA TRP A 19 -10.21 0.53 11.70
C TRP A 19 -9.60 -0.79 11.25
N ARG A 20 -8.72 -0.76 10.24
CA ARG A 20 -7.99 -1.90 9.70
C ARG A 20 -6.49 -1.68 9.83
N LYS A 21 -5.78 -2.71 10.29
CA LYS A 21 -4.32 -2.78 10.31
C LYS A 21 -3.85 -3.48 9.04
N ILE A 22 -3.15 -2.76 8.16
CA ILE A 22 -2.65 -3.29 6.90
C ILE A 22 -1.13 -3.40 6.98
N THR A 23 -0.62 -4.62 6.90
CA THR A 23 0.83 -4.88 6.81
C THR A 23 1.24 -4.91 5.34
N ILE A 24 2.28 -4.17 4.99
CA ILE A 24 2.85 -4.10 3.64
C ILE A 24 4.37 -4.14 3.70
N ASP A 25 4.98 -4.55 2.60
CA ASP A 25 6.40 -4.40 2.31
C ASP A 25 6.66 -3.20 1.38
N ASP A 26 7.93 -2.88 1.13
CA ASP A 26 8.41 -1.81 0.26
C ASP A 26 8.81 -2.27 -1.16
N PHE A 27 8.40 -3.47 -1.61
CA PHE A 27 8.52 -3.82 -3.02
C PHE A 27 7.46 -3.08 -3.83
N LEU A 28 7.90 -2.15 -4.69
CA LEU A 28 6.99 -1.29 -5.44
C LEU A 28 6.84 -1.79 -6.88
N PRO A 29 5.66 -1.63 -7.49
CA PRO A 29 5.46 -1.97 -8.89
C PRO A 29 6.09 -0.90 -9.80
N PHE A 30 6.80 -1.36 -10.82
CA PHE A 30 7.37 -0.55 -11.88
C PHE A 30 6.87 -1.06 -13.24
N ASP A 31 6.84 -0.19 -14.24
CA ASP A 31 6.61 -0.59 -15.63
C ASP A 31 7.90 -1.10 -16.32
N GLU A 32 7.79 -1.42 -17.60
CA GLU A 32 8.91 -1.91 -18.43
C GLU A 32 10.02 -0.88 -18.60
N ASP A 33 9.70 0.41 -18.48
CA ASP A 33 10.63 1.54 -18.58
C ASP A 33 11.21 1.96 -17.21
N ASN A 34 10.94 1.17 -16.16
CA ASN A 34 11.37 1.42 -14.78
C ASN A 34 10.77 2.69 -14.15
N ASN A 35 9.59 3.12 -14.60
CA ASN A 35 8.81 4.16 -13.94
C ASN A 35 7.98 3.55 -12.81
N LEU A 36 7.98 4.24 -11.67
CA LEU A 36 7.20 3.83 -10.51
C LEU A 36 5.70 4.00 -10.79
N LEU A 37 4.93 2.93 -10.56
CA LEU A 37 3.48 2.88 -10.83
C LEU A 37 2.61 3.34 -9.66
N LEU A 38 3.22 3.87 -8.60
CA LEU A 38 2.53 4.41 -7.42
C LEU A 38 2.81 5.90 -7.27
N PRO A 39 1.87 6.66 -6.66
CA PRO A 39 2.14 8.03 -6.27
C PRO A 39 3.41 8.12 -5.42
N ALA A 40 4.30 9.02 -5.83
CA ALA A 40 5.50 9.40 -5.11
C ALA A 40 5.62 10.92 -5.11
N THR A 41 6.39 11.45 -4.16
CA THR A 41 6.78 12.86 -4.21
C THR A 41 8.08 13.00 -4.99
N THR A 42 8.47 14.23 -5.29
CA THR A 42 9.78 14.54 -5.89
C THR A 42 10.95 14.33 -4.91
N TYR A 43 10.68 13.93 -3.67
CA TYR A 43 11.68 13.69 -2.65
C TYR A 43 11.84 12.19 -2.40
N GLU A 44 12.97 11.62 -2.81
CA GLU A 44 13.20 10.17 -2.84
C GLU A 44 13.10 9.49 -1.45
N PHE A 45 13.32 10.23 -0.37
CA PHE A 45 13.23 9.67 0.99
C PHE A 45 11.81 9.68 1.56
N GLU A 46 10.83 10.25 0.85
CA GLU A 46 9.42 10.23 1.26
C GLU A 46 8.74 8.93 0.82
N LEU A 47 8.87 7.90 1.67
CA LEU A 47 8.25 6.59 1.43
C LEU A 47 6.73 6.58 1.62
N TRP A 48 6.19 7.58 2.32
CA TRP A 48 4.80 7.56 2.78
C TRP A 48 3.74 7.53 1.66
N PRO A 49 3.88 8.20 0.50
CA PRO A 49 2.85 8.18 -0.53
C PRO A 49 2.74 6.79 -1.17
N MET A 50 3.88 6.14 -1.41
CA MET A 50 3.97 4.82 -2.01
C MET A 50 3.41 3.76 -1.06
N LEU A 51 3.82 3.79 0.21
CA LEU A 51 3.35 2.88 1.24
C LEU A 51 1.84 3.05 1.51
N LEU A 52 1.35 4.28 1.58
CA LEU A 52 -0.08 4.55 1.76
C LEU A 52 -0.90 4.01 0.58
N SER A 53 -0.47 4.32 -0.65
CA SER A 53 -1.16 3.88 -1.87
C SER A 53 -1.21 2.36 -1.96
N LYS A 54 -0.09 1.68 -1.69
CA LYS A 54 -0.02 0.22 -1.67
C LYS A 54 -0.94 -0.39 -0.61
N ALA A 55 -1.04 0.21 0.57
CA ALA A 55 -1.96 -0.27 1.61
C ALA A 55 -3.43 -0.14 1.19
N ILE A 56 -3.80 0.96 0.52
CA ILE A 56 -5.17 1.17 0.02
C ILE A 56 -5.51 0.13 -1.06
N ILE A 57 -4.62 -0.08 -2.04
CA ILE A 57 -4.82 -1.08 -3.10
C ILE A 57 -4.97 -2.48 -2.51
N LYS A 58 -4.11 -2.85 -1.56
CA LYS A 58 -4.18 -4.15 -0.87
C LYS A 58 -5.50 -4.32 -0.14
N LEU A 59 -5.97 -3.29 0.56
CA LEU A 59 -7.23 -3.32 1.30
C LEU A 59 -8.44 -3.47 0.36
N ALA A 60 -8.47 -2.71 -0.74
CA ALA A 60 -9.53 -2.79 -1.74
C ALA A 60 -9.57 -4.16 -2.44
N ASN A 61 -8.40 -4.73 -2.76
CA ASN A 61 -8.32 -6.05 -3.39
C ASN A 61 -8.83 -7.17 -2.47
N ILE A 62 -8.45 -7.14 -1.18
CA ILE A 62 -8.95 -8.10 -0.19
C ILE A 62 -10.47 -8.01 -0.08
N GLU A 63 -11.02 -6.81 -0.04
CA GLU A 63 -12.47 -6.61 0.02
C GLU A 63 -13.16 -7.16 -1.24
N TYR A 64 -12.67 -6.84 -2.43
CA TYR A 64 -13.21 -7.37 -3.68
C TYR A 64 -13.24 -8.91 -3.71
N VAL A 65 -12.14 -9.56 -3.33
CA VAL A 65 -12.05 -11.03 -3.28
C VAL A 65 -13.03 -11.61 -2.26
N MET A 66 -13.17 -10.97 -1.09
CA MET A 66 -14.14 -11.41 -0.07
C MET A 66 -15.58 -11.25 -0.56
N THR A 67 -15.91 -10.14 -1.22
CA THR A 67 -17.24 -9.90 -1.79
C THR A 67 -17.58 -10.93 -2.87
N LEU A 68 -16.65 -11.25 -3.78
CA LEU A 68 -16.83 -12.30 -4.77
C LEU A 68 -16.99 -13.70 -4.16
N SER A 69 -16.31 -13.99 -3.06
CA SER A 69 -16.46 -15.29 -2.38
C SER A 69 -17.82 -15.48 -1.71
N LEU A 70 -18.60 -14.41 -1.56
CA LEU A 70 -19.92 -14.40 -0.93
C LEU A 70 -21.09 -14.38 -1.93
N THR A 71 -20.83 -14.26 -3.23
CA THR A 71 -21.82 -14.29 -4.33
C THR A 71 -21.75 -15.59 -5.10
#